data_AF-T0SI39-F1
#
_entry.id   AF-T0SI39-F1
#
_cell.length_a   1.000
_cell.length_b   1.000
_cell.length_c   1.000
_cell.angle_alpha   90.00
_cell.angle_beta   90.00
_cell.angle_gamma   90.00
#
_symmetry.space_group_name_H-M   'P 1'
#
loop_
_entity.id
_entity.type
_entity.pdbx_description
1 polymer ?
#
loop_
_entity_poly.entity_id
_entity_poly.type
_entity_poly.pdbx_seq_one_letter_code
_entity_poly.pdbx_strand_id
1 'polypeptide(L)'
;MIMTRKNILKAQRIVVKIGTSSLILPNGKINLSNIDELAFVLSDLNNKGYEVILVTSGAIGVGLNVLGMDKRPKGIADQQALASIGQVELMSLYTQMFRRYSQKVSQLLLTRDVTDFPTSRENAENALNALLALDIIPIINENDAIAVDEMDHQTKFGDNDKLGAIVSKLVHADLLIMLSDIDGLFDKNPTIYDDAKIFNEIHEITDELRQMAGGAGSRFGTGGMTSKLAAAQILFENDQEMVLTNGERIREIQQIIEGREIGTYFHQKF
;
A
#
# COMPACT_ATOMS: atom_id res chain seq x y z
N MET A 1 -8.13 30.35 3.78
CA MET A 1 -7.66 29.14 4.48
C MET A 1 -6.20 28.96 4.13
N ILE A 2 -5.33 28.81 5.13
CA ILE A 2 -3.93 28.44 4.90
C ILE A 2 -3.97 26.99 4.41
N MET A 3 -3.56 26.73 3.16
CA MET A 3 -3.39 25.35 2.71
C MET A 3 -2.25 24.74 3.52
N THR A 4 -2.60 23.74 4.32
CA THR A 4 -1.74 22.97 5.24
C THR A 4 -0.91 21.94 4.48
N ARG A 5 -1.45 21.37 3.39
CA ARG A 5 -0.81 20.34 2.55
C ARG A 5 -0.17 20.86 1.25
N LYS A 6 0.58 21.96 1.31
CA LYS A 6 1.17 22.60 0.10
C LYS A 6 2.18 21.74 -0.64
N ASN A 7 2.90 20.86 0.06
CA ASN A 7 3.91 20.02 -0.57
C ASN A 7 3.28 18.96 -1.47
N ILE A 8 2.11 18.42 -1.08
CA ILE A 8 1.35 17.49 -1.91
C ILE A 8 1.02 18.08 -3.30
N LEU A 9 0.77 19.39 -3.39
CA LEU A 9 0.48 20.06 -4.66
C LEU A 9 1.66 20.03 -5.65
N LYS A 10 2.87 19.71 -5.18
CA LYS A 10 4.08 19.57 -5.99
C LYS A 10 4.44 18.12 -6.27
N ALA A 11 3.72 17.15 -5.67
CA ALA A 11 3.99 15.74 -5.87
C ALA A 11 3.76 15.36 -7.33
N GLN A 12 4.72 14.65 -7.92
CA GLN A 12 4.70 14.22 -9.31
C GLN A 12 4.70 12.69 -9.40
N ARG A 13 5.44 12.03 -8.51
CA ARG A 13 5.55 10.57 -8.43
C ARG A 13 4.85 10.06 -7.17
N ILE A 14 3.84 9.23 -7.38
CA ILE A 14 2.90 8.82 -6.34
C ILE A 14 2.89 7.30 -6.25
N VAL A 15 3.11 6.78 -5.04
CA VAL A 15 2.87 5.38 -4.72
C VAL A 15 1.52 5.27 -4.03
N VAL A 16 0.67 4.35 -4.49
CA VAL A 16 -0.59 4.03 -3.83
C VAL A 16 -0.49 2.61 -3.28
N LYS A 17 -0.67 2.44 -1.97
CA LYS A 17 -0.74 1.11 -1.34
C LYS A 17 -2.18 0.75 -1.04
N ILE A 18 -2.60 -0.44 -1.44
CA ILE A 18 -3.92 -0.98 -1.11
C ILE A 18 -3.81 -2.32 -0.37
N GLY A 19 -4.52 -2.43 0.76
CA GLY A 19 -4.53 -3.63 1.59
C GLY A 19 -5.54 -4.70 1.14
N THR A 20 -5.38 -5.91 1.67
CA THR A 20 -6.26 -7.05 1.37
C THR A 20 -7.73 -6.77 1.72
N SER A 21 -8.01 -6.05 2.81
CA SER A 21 -9.37 -5.70 3.24
C SER A 21 -10.14 -4.84 2.23
N SER A 22 -9.44 -4.05 1.42
CA SER A 22 -10.06 -3.26 0.34
C SER A 22 -10.27 -4.07 -0.94
N LEU A 23 -9.56 -5.17 -1.12
CA LEU A 23 -9.61 -6.02 -2.33
C LEU A 23 -10.49 -7.26 -2.17
N ILE A 24 -10.71 -7.72 -0.93
CA ILE A 24 -11.48 -8.92 -0.61
C ILE A 24 -12.58 -8.54 0.36
N LEU A 25 -13.82 -8.84 -0.02
CA LEU A 25 -15.01 -8.61 0.80
C LEU A 25 -15.03 -9.56 2.02
N PRO A 26 -15.79 -9.21 3.09
CA PRO A 26 -15.91 -10.08 4.27
C PRO A 26 -16.44 -11.49 3.98
N ASN A 27 -17.14 -11.69 2.87
CA ASN A 27 -17.63 -12.99 2.42
C ASN A 27 -16.59 -13.80 1.60
N GLY A 28 -15.33 -13.35 1.54
CA GLY A 28 -14.24 -13.99 0.81
C GLY A 28 -14.27 -13.80 -0.70
N LYS A 29 -15.22 -13.01 -1.23
CA LYS A 29 -15.27 -12.67 -2.65
C LYS A 29 -14.38 -11.48 -2.98
N ILE A 30 -13.92 -11.44 -4.21
CA ILE A 30 -13.13 -10.31 -4.73
C ILE A 30 -14.02 -9.07 -4.82
N ASN A 31 -13.53 -7.94 -4.31
CA ASN A 31 -14.19 -6.65 -4.39
C ASN A 31 -13.91 -5.99 -5.75
N LEU A 32 -14.63 -6.43 -6.78
CA LEU A 32 -14.48 -5.90 -8.15
C LEU A 32 -14.77 -4.40 -8.24
N SER A 33 -15.65 -3.86 -7.38
CA SER A 33 -15.97 -2.43 -7.36
C SER A 33 -14.74 -1.60 -7.01
N ASN A 34 -14.03 -1.98 -5.93
CA ASN A 34 -12.83 -1.27 -5.52
C ASN A 34 -11.68 -1.42 -6.54
N ILE A 35 -11.53 -2.58 -7.16
CA ILE A 35 -10.50 -2.78 -8.20
C ILE A 35 -10.79 -1.92 -9.44
N ASP A 36 -12.04 -1.84 -9.89
CA ASP A 36 -12.43 -1.00 -11.03
C ASP A 36 -12.26 0.50 -10.70
N GLU A 37 -12.63 0.92 -9.49
CA GLU A 37 -12.45 2.31 -9.05
C GLU A 37 -10.97 2.68 -8.94
N LEU A 38 -10.14 1.77 -8.41
CA LEU A 38 -8.70 1.96 -8.36
C LEU A 38 -8.11 2.09 -9.76
N ALA A 39 -8.49 1.18 -10.67
CA ALA A 39 -8.04 1.25 -12.06
C ALA A 39 -8.44 2.59 -12.71
N PHE A 40 -9.67 3.03 -12.53
CA PHE A 40 -10.13 4.34 -13.03
C PHE A 40 -9.28 5.50 -12.48
N VAL A 41 -9.14 5.58 -11.16
CA VAL A 41 -8.46 6.70 -10.51
C VAL A 41 -6.98 6.75 -10.86
N LEU A 42 -6.28 5.61 -10.83
CA LEU A 42 -4.85 5.56 -11.12
C LEU A 42 -4.57 5.82 -12.61
N SER A 43 -5.43 5.32 -13.51
CA SER A 43 -5.34 5.65 -14.94
C SER A 43 -5.60 7.14 -15.22
N ASP A 44 -6.59 7.76 -14.56
CA ASP A 44 -6.86 9.20 -14.71
C ASP A 44 -5.68 10.05 -14.23
N LEU A 45 -5.05 9.69 -13.12
CA LEU A 45 -3.82 10.35 -12.65
C LEU A 45 -2.67 10.20 -13.64
N ASN A 46 -2.44 8.99 -14.15
CA ASN A 46 -1.37 8.79 -15.12
C ASN A 46 -1.63 9.59 -16.42
N ASN A 47 -2.87 9.66 -16.90
CA ASN A 47 -3.26 10.50 -18.04
C ASN A 47 -3.09 12.02 -17.78
N LYS A 48 -3.13 12.46 -16.52
CA LYS A 48 -2.83 13.84 -16.12
C LYS A 48 -1.32 14.11 -16.03
N GLY A 49 -0.48 13.11 -16.31
CA GLY A 49 0.97 13.20 -16.34
C GLY A 49 1.66 12.78 -15.04
N TYR A 50 0.93 12.28 -14.03
CA TYR A 50 1.55 11.76 -12.82
C TYR A 50 2.21 10.39 -13.06
N GLU A 51 3.35 10.17 -12.43
CA GLU A 51 3.96 8.84 -12.39
C GLU A 51 3.34 8.06 -11.23
N VAL A 52 2.60 6.99 -11.55
CA VAL A 52 1.80 6.25 -10.56
C VAL A 52 2.31 4.83 -10.43
N ILE A 53 2.50 4.38 -9.19
CA ILE A 53 2.90 3.02 -8.83
C ILE A 53 1.86 2.45 -7.87
N LEU A 54 1.42 1.21 -8.11
CA LEU A 54 0.50 0.52 -7.22
C LEU A 54 1.25 -0.54 -6.42
N VAL A 55 1.20 -0.47 -5.09
CA VAL A 55 1.60 -1.57 -4.20
C VAL A 55 0.34 -2.26 -3.71
N THR A 56 0.13 -3.50 -4.15
CA THR A 56 -1.08 -4.28 -3.84
C THR A 56 -0.81 -5.32 -2.77
N SER A 57 -1.85 -5.77 -2.08
CA SER A 57 -1.88 -7.05 -1.34
C SER A 57 -2.91 -7.98 -1.98
N GLY A 58 -3.41 -8.97 -1.25
CA GLY A 58 -4.61 -9.72 -1.64
C GLY A 58 -4.38 -11.00 -2.44
N ALA A 59 -3.16 -11.31 -2.88
CA ALA A 59 -2.87 -12.52 -3.65
C ALA A 59 -3.40 -13.80 -2.98
N ILE A 60 -3.10 -14.03 -1.70
CA ILE A 60 -3.62 -15.17 -0.95
C ILE A 60 -5.16 -15.18 -0.90
N GLY A 61 -5.80 -14.02 -0.69
CA GLY A 61 -7.26 -13.90 -0.65
C GLY A 61 -7.91 -14.21 -2.00
N VAL A 62 -7.32 -13.74 -3.09
CA VAL A 62 -7.73 -14.11 -4.45
C VAL A 62 -7.54 -15.60 -4.69
N GLY A 63 -6.41 -16.17 -4.27
CA GLY A 63 -6.15 -17.61 -4.39
C GLY A 63 -7.19 -18.47 -3.66
N LEU A 64 -7.61 -18.06 -2.45
CA LEU A 64 -8.69 -18.73 -1.72
C LEU A 64 -10.01 -18.69 -2.49
N ASN A 65 -10.34 -17.52 -3.06
CA ASN A 65 -11.54 -17.36 -3.86
C ASN A 65 -11.54 -18.25 -5.10
N VAL A 66 -10.41 -18.27 -5.84
CA VAL A 66 -10.23 -19.08 -7.05
C VAL A 66 -10.37 -20.58 -6.76
N LEU A 67 -9.82 -21.06 -5.64
CA LEU A 67 -9.86 -22.47 -5.27
C LEU A 67 -11.13 -22.87 -4.50
N GLY A 68 -12.03 -21.93 -4.22
CA GLY A 68 -13.23 -22.19 -3.40
C GLY A 68 -12.90 -22.63 -1.98
N MET A 69 -11.79 -22.13 -1.42
CA MET A 69 -11.33 -22.48 -0.08
C MET A 69 -11.79 -21.44 0.95
N ASP A 70 -12.49 -21.90 2.00
CA ASP A 70 -12.98 -20.99 3.06
C ASP A 70 -11.88 -20.52 4.02
N LYS A 71 -10.77 -21.27 4.11
CA LYS A 71 -9.73 -21.03 5.11
C LYS A 71 -8.34 -21.06 4.50
N ARG A 72 -7.51 -20.11 4.92
CA ARG A 72 -6.07 -20.10 4.65
C ARG A 72 -5.43 -21.38 5.20
N PRO A 73 -4.67 -22.13 4.38
CA PRO A 73 -3.95 -23.31 4.85
C PRO A 73 -2.87 -22.91 5.87
N LYS A 74 -2.49 -23.83 6.77
CA LYS A 74 -1.47 -23.57 7.80
C LYS A 74 -0.05 -23.83 7.31
N GLY A 75 0.14 -24.76 6.38
CA GLY A 75 1.45 -25.11 5.85
C GLY A 75 2.04 -23.96 5.03
N ILE A 76 3.32 -23.66 5.23
CA ILE A 76 4.02 -22.60 4.47
C ILE A 76 3.98 -22.90 2.97
N ALA A 77 4.30 -24.14 2.58
CA ALA A 77 4.26 -24.57 1.18
C ALA A 77 2.88 -24.38 0.53
N ASP A 78 1.81 -24.73 1.25
CA ASP A 78 0.44 -24.55 0.77
C ASP A 78 0.09 -23.05 0.62
N GLN A 79 0.56 -22.21 1.55
CA GLN A 79 0.38 -20.76 1.46
C GLN A 79 1.16 -20.15 0.29
N GLN A 80 2.37 -20.62 0.03
CA GLN A 80 3.18 -20.20 -1.11
C GLN A 80 2.52 -20.60 -2.44
N ALA A 81 2.03 -21.83 -2.55
CA ALA A 81 1.29 -22.31 -3.72
C ALA A 81 0.01 -21.47 -3.93
N LEU A 82 -0.73 -21.20 -2.85
CA LEU A 82 -1.92 -20.38 -2.87
C LEU A 82 -1.63 -18.93 -3.30
N ALA A 83 -0.56 -18.33 -2.78
CA ALA A 83 -0.13 -16.99 -3.17
C ALA A 83 0.28 -16.94 -4.65
N SER A 84 0.99 -17.96 -5.15
CA SER A 84 1.37 -18.08 -6.56
C SER A 84 0.14 -18.13 -7.47
N ILE A 85 -0.84 -18.99 -7.16
CA ILE A 85 -2.10 -19.09 -7.90
C ILE A 85 -2.87 -17.76 -7.87
N GLY A 86 -3.02 -17.20 -6.68
CA GLY A 86 -3.77 -15.97 -6.49
C GLY A 86 -3.11 -14.74 -7.10
N GLN A 87 -1.78 -14.69 -7.18
CA GLN A 87 -1.05 -13.60 -7.82
C GLN A 87 -1.29 -13.57 -9.33
N VAL A 88 -1.35 -14.73 -9.99
CA VAL A 88 -1.68 -14.82 -11.43
C VAL A 88 -3.08 -14.25 -11.68
N GLU A 89 -4.07 -14.66 -10.87
CA GLU A 89 -5.43 -14.17 -11.03
C GLU A 89 -5.56 -12.68 -10.68
N LEU A 90 -4.89 -12.22 -9.63
CA LEU A 90 -4.87 -10.80 -9.25
C LEU A 90 -4.33 -9.92 -10.39
N MET A 91 -3.24 -10.34 -11.03
CA MET A 91 -2.71 -9.61 -12.20
C MET A 91 -3.61 -9.69 -13.42
N SER A 92 -4.29 -10.82 -13.64
CA SER A 92 -5.29 -10.96 -14.70
C SER A 92 -6.42 -9.94 -14.53
N LEU A 93 -6.95 -9.83 -13.31
CA LEU A 93 -7.99 -8.87 -12.95
C LEU A 93 -7.54 -7.43 -13.11
N TYR A 94 -6.36 -7.07 -12.58
CA TYR A 94 -5.82 -5.73 -12.77
C TYR A 94 -5.62 -5.41 -14.26
N THR A 95 -5.01 -6.32 -15.03
CA THR A 95 -4.81 -6.13 -16.47
C THR A 95 -6.14 -5.91 -17.20
N GLN A 96 -7.19 -6.66 -16.84
CA GLN A 96 -8.51 -6.50 -17.42
C GLN A 96 -9.12 -5.13 -17.09
N MET A 97 -9.08 -4.71 -15.82
CA MET A 97 -9.69 -3.46 -15.37
C MET A 97 -8.95 -2.23 -15.92
N PHE A 98 -7.62 -2.18 -15.82
CA PHE A 98 -6.83 -1.07 -16.35
C PHE A 98 -6.94 -0.94 -17.88
N ARG A 99 -7.07 -2.06 -18.61
CA ARG A 99 -7.29 -2.04 -20.06
C ARG A 99 -8.57 -1.31 -20.47
N ARG A 100 -9.61 -1.29 -19.63
CA ARG A 100 -10.86 -0.54 -19.90
C ARG A 100 -10.61 0.96 -20.01
N TYR A 101 -9.56 1.46 -19.34
CA TYR A 101 -9.13 2.85 -19.35
C TYR A 101 -7.91 3.08 -20.26
N SER A 102 -7.64 2.14 -21.18
CA SER A 102 -6.50 2.16 -22.10
C SER A 102 -5.12 2.22 -21.42
N GLN A 103 -5.06 1.90 -20.12
CA GLN A 103 -3.84 1.93 -19.33
C GLN A 103 -3.15 0.57 -19.36
N LYS A 104 -1.83 0.60 -19.55
CA LYS A 104 -0.98 -0.59 -19.45
C LYS A 104 -0.42 -0.69 -18.03
N VAL A 105 -0.30 -1.93 -17.57
CA VAL A 105 0.30 -2.27 -16.27
C VAL A 105 1.42 -3.28 -16.46
N SER A 106 2.34 -3.32 -15.51
CA SER A 106 3.39 -4.34 -15.42
C SER A 106 3.41 -4.96 -14.02
N GLN A 107 4.02 -6.14 -13.89
CA GLN A 107 4.20 -6.79 -12.59
C GLN A 107 5.66 -6.71 -12.16
N LEU A 108 5.88 -6.33 -10.89
CA LEU A 108 7.11 -6.65 -10.17
C LEU A 108 6.78 -7.36 -8.86
N LEU A 109 7.56 -8.39 -8.55
CA LEU A 109 7.47 -9.12 -7.29
C LEU A 109 8.78 -8.91 -6.53
N LEU A 110 8.69 -8.36 -5.32
CA LEU A 110 9.85 -8.03 -4.50
C LEU A 110 9.88 -8.92 -3.26
N THR A 111 11.09 -9.27 -2.83
CA THR A 111 11.36 -9.78 -1.48
C THR A 111 12.27 -8.77 -0.77
N ARG A 112 12.40 -8.88 0.55
CA ARG A 112 13.30 -8.01 1.31
C ARG A 112 14.74 -8.04 0.81
N ASP A 113 15.20 -9.21 0.37
CA ASP A 113 16.53 -9.38 -0.17
C ASP A 113 16.79 -8.49 -1.39
N VAL A 114 15.77 -8.30 -2.26
CA VAL A 114 15.92 -7.43 -3.44
C VAL A 114 16.28 -6.00 -3.04
N THR A 115 15.79 -5.52 -1.90
CA THR A 115 16.07 -4.17 -1.40
C THR A 115 17.34 -4.08 -0.56
N ASP A 116 17.76 -5.18 0.07
CA ASP A 116 18.93 -5.24 0.93
C ASP A 116 20.23 -5.41 0.13
N PHE A 117 20.20 -6.11 -1.01
CA PHE A 117 21.35 -6.28 -1.89
C PHE A 117 21.50 -5.11 -2.88
N PRO A 118 22.62 -4.36 -2.87
CA PRO A 118 22.76 -3.13 -3.67
C PRO A 118 22.51 -3.29 -5.16
N THR A 119 23.01 -4.37 -5.78
CA THR A 119 22.84 -4.63 -7.21
C THR A 119 21.40 -5.00 -7.56
N SER A 120 20.75 -5.82 -6.73
CA SER A 120 19.33 -6.17 -6.91
C SER A 120 18.45 -4.93 -6.78
N ARG A 121 18.79 -4.05 -5.83
CA ARG A 121 18.12 -2.79 -5.61
C ARG A 121 18.23 -1.87 -6.82
N GLU A 122 19.43 -1.64 -7.33
CA GLU A 122 19.67 -0.83 -8.52
C GLU A 122 18.92 -1.38 -9.75
N ASN A 123 18.89 -2.70 -9.92
CA ASN A 123 18.13 -3.32 -11.01
C ASN A 123 16.62 -3.09 -10.87
N ALA A 124 16.07 -3.16 -9.66
CA ALA A 124 14.66 -2.88 -9.40
C ALA A 124 14.33 -1.40 -9.67
N GLU A 125 15.18 -0.48 -9.20
CA GLU A 125 15.06 0.96 -9.46
C GLU A 125 15.09 1.28 -10.96
N ASN A 126 16.05 0.71 -11.70
CA ASN A 126 16.17 0.89 -13.14
C ASN A 126 14.95 0.37 -13.89
N ALA A 127 14.45 -0.82 -13.53
CA ALA A 127 13.26 -1.39 -14.15
C ALA A 127 12.00 -0.54 -13.89
N LEU A 128 11.81 -0.07 -12.65
CA LEU A 128 10.67 0.79 -12.29
C LEU A 128 10.73 2.12 -13.04
N ASN A 129 11.87 2.80 -13.05
CA ASN A 129 12.04 4.05 -13.78
C ASN A 129 11.82 3.88 -15.29
N ALA A 130 12.30 2.78 -15.89
CA ALA A 130 12.08 2.49 -17.30
C ALA A 130 10.59 2.25 -17.63
N LEU A 131 9.84 1.62 -16.73
CA LEU A 131 8.40 1.42 -16.89
C LEU A 131 7.62 2.74 -16.80
N LEU A 132 7.97 3.59 -15.83
CA LEU A 132 7.35 4.90 -15.67
C LEU A 132 7.59 5.79 -16.90
N ALA A 133 8.80 5.77 -17.47
CA ALA A 133 9.12 6.48 -18.71
C ALA A 133 8.35 5.99 -19.96
N LEU A 134 7.69 4.83 -19.87
CA LEU A 134 6.81 4.28 -20.92
C LEU A 134 5.32 4.51 -20.64
N ASP A 135 4.98 5.34 -19.64
CA ASP A 135 3.63 5.58 -19.14
C ASP A 135 2.93 4.26 -18.71
N ILE A 136 3.69 3.29 -18.19
CA ILE A 136 3.17 2.03 -17.65
C ILE A 136 3.08 2.15 -16.13
N ILE A 137 1.92 1.80 -15.56
CA ILE A 137 1.73 1.75 -14.10
C ILE A 137 2.30 0.42 -13.57
N PRO A 138 3.39 0.43 -12.79
CA PRO A 138 3.90 -0.78 -12.18
C PRO A 138 2.99 -1.22 -11.04
N ILE A 139 2.62 -2.49 -11.02
CA ILE A 139 1.91 -3.14 -9.91
C ILE A 139 2.90 -4.05 -9.19
N ILE A 140 3.15 -3.70 -7.94
CA ILE A 140 4.16 -4.32 -7.09
C ILE A 140 3.47 -5.09 -5.98
N ASN A 141 3.92 -6.32 -5.74
CA ASN A 141 3.52 -7.11 -4.59
C ASN A 141 4.75 -7.81 -3.99
N GLU A 142 4.62 -8.30 -2.77
CA GLU A 142 5.58 -9.22 -2.19
C GLU A 142 5.58 -10.55 -2.97
N ASN A 143 6.76 -11.13 -3.18
CA ASN A 143 6.88 -12.44 -3.82
C ASN A 143 6.59 -13.56 -2.81
N ASP A 144 5.35 -13.62 -2.33
CA ASP A 144 4.87 -14.57 -1.31
C ASP A 144 5.07 -16.04 -1.69
N ALA A 145 5.24 -16.36 -2.97
CA ALA A 145 5.50 -17.71 -3.45
C ALA A 145 6.89 -18.23 -3.07
N ILE A 146 7.85 -17.33 -2.83
CA ILE A 146 9.23 -17.68 -2.45
C ILE A 146 9.70 -17.01 -1.16
N ALA A 147 8.96 -16.00 -0.67
CA ALA A 147 9.29 -15.33 0.57
C ALA A 147 8.91 -16.22 1.77
N VAL A 148 9.85 -16.40 2.69
CA VAL A 148 9.72 -17.13 3.95
C VAL A 148 10.23 -16.27 5.11
N ASP A 149 9.52 -16.33 6.25
CA ASP A 149 10.04 -15.86 7.53
C ASP A 149 10.52 -17.09 8.31
N GLU A 150 11.81 -17.36 8.27
CA GLU A 150 12.43 -18.51 8.96
C GLU A 150 13.46 -18.01 9.96
N MET A 151 13.29 -18.35 11.24
CA MET A 151 14.26 -18.21 12.35
C MET A 151 15.14 -16.93 12.32
N ASP A 152 16.22 -16.92 11.53
CA ASP A 152 17.24 -15.87 11.40
C ASP A 152 17.24 -15.12 10.05
N HIS A 153 16.42 -15.54 9.07
CA HIS A 153 16.28 -14.96 7.73
C HIS A 153 14.83 -14.51 7.50
N GLN A 154 14.59 -13.21 7.66
CA GLN A 154 13.30 -12.59 7.35
C GLN A 154 13.32 -12.08 5.92
N THR A 155 12.85 -12.89 4.96
CA THR A 155 12.75 -12.46 3.56
C THR A 155 11.43 -11.73 3.27
N LYS A 156 10.49 -11.72 4.23
CA LYS A 156 9.24 -10.96 4.14
C LYS A 156 9.35 -9.56 4.71
N PHE A 157 8.54 -8.66 4.17
CA PHE A 157 8.24 -7.35 4.73
C PHE A 157 7.22 -7.43 5.88
N GLY A 158 6.41 -8.50 5.91
CA GLY A 158 5.40 -8.80 6.94
C GLY A 158 4.00 -8.27 6.61
N ASP A 159 3.90 -6.99 6.23
CA ASP A 159 2.74 -6.38 5.56
C ASP A 159 3.28 -5.48 4.44
N ASN A 160 2.53 -5.36 3.35
CA ASN A 160 2.83 -4.48 2.24
C ASN A 160 2.78 -2.99 2.62
N ASP A 161 2.39 -2.63 3.85
CA ASP A 161 2.61 -1.29 4.41
C ASP A 161 4.10 -0.88 4.32
N LYS A 162 5.00 -1.76 4.76
CA LYS A 162 6.45 -1.51 4.67
C LYS A 162 6.95 -1.58 3.23
N LEU A 163 6.41 -2.50 2.44
CA LEU A 163 6.72 -2.57 1.00
C LEU A 163 6.37 -1.24 0.30
N GLY A 164 5.23 -0.63 0.64
CA GLY A 164 4.82 0.68 0.15
C GLY A 164 5.86 1.77 0.43
N ALA A 165 6.35 1.85 1.68
CA ALA A 165 7.40 2.81 2.05
C ALA A 165 8.73 2.52 1.36
N ILE A 166 9.12 1.25 1.25
CA ILE A 166 10.36 0.86 0.59
C ILE A 166 10.31 1.16 -0.91
N VAL A 167 9.23 0.82 -1.60
CA VAL A 167 9.02 1.19 -3.00
C VAL A 167 9.08 2.70 -3.18
N SER A 168 8.43 3.46 -2.28
CA SER A 168 8.47 4.93 -2.32
C SER A 168 9.90 5.44 -2.22
N LYS A 169 10.71 4.88 -1.31
CA LYS A 169 12.13 5.18 -1.19
C LYS A 169 12.91 4.84 -2.47
N LEU A 170 12.74 3.63 -3.01
CA LEU A 170 13.45 3.15 -4.21
C LEU A 170 13.22 4.07 -5.41
N VAL A 171 11.98 4.51 -5.61
CA VAL A 171 11.62 5.33 -6.77
C VAL A 171 11.68 6.83 -6.47
N HIS A 172 12.15 7.23 -5.29
CA HIS A 172 12.11 8.63 -4.84
C HIS A 172 10.73 9.27 -5.03
N ALA A 173 9.68 8.55 -4.64
CA ALA A 173 8.31 9.07 -4.73
C ALA A 173 8.12 10.29 -3.81
N ASP A 174 7.33 11.25 -4.27
CA ASP A 174 7.00 12.44 -3.50
C ASP A 174 5.95 12.14 -2.42
N LEU A 175 5.05 11.19 -2.70
CA LEU A 175 3.92 10.87 -1.83
C LEU A 175 3.58 9.38 -1.84
N LEU A 176 3.46 8.78 -0.66
CA LEU A 176 2.78 7.50 -0.44
C LEU A 176 1.34 7.74 0.01
N ILE A 177 0.35 7.25 -0.75
CA ILE A 177 -1.05 7.19 -0.31
C ILE A 177 -1.35 5.77 0.14
N MET A 178 -1.57 5.60 1.44
CA MET A 178 -1.87 4.31 2.06
C MET A 178 -3.37 4.17 2.31
N LEU A 179 -4.00 3.28 1.54
CA LEU A 179 -5.41 2.92 1.68
C LEU A 179 -5.55 1.77 2.68
N SER A 180 -6.29 2.01 3.77
CA SER A 180 -6.54 1.04 4.85
C SER A 180 -8.03 0.89 5.16
N ASP A 181 -8.37 0.00 6.07
CA ASP A 181 -9.68 -0.13 6.71
C ASP A 181 -10.00 0.94 7.78
N ILE A 182 -9.21 2.01 7.86
CA ILE A 182 -9.34 3.09 8.85
C ILE A 182 -9.26 4.45 8.16
N ASP A 183 -9.97 5.44 8.69
CA ASP A 183 -10.00 6.80 8.12
C ASP A 183 -8.69 7.57 8.30
N GLY A 184 -7.82 7.15 9.23
CA GLY A 184 -6.54 7.77 9.55
C GLY A 184 -6.01 7.29 10.89
N LEU A 185 -5.02 7.99 11.42
CA LEU A 185 -4.53 7.79 12.80
C LEU A 185 -5.44 8.55 13.76
N PHE A 186 -5.92 7.87 14.80
CA PHE A 186 -6.76 8.44 15.85
C PHE A 186 -5.99 8.57 17.16
N ASP A 187 -6.43 9.52 17.99
CA ASP A 187 -5.94 9.69 19.38
C ASP A 187 -6.29 8.51 20.30
N LYS A 188 -7.26 7.67 19.91
CA LYS A 188 -7.62 6.42 20.57
C LYS A 188 -8.41 5.54 19.62
N ASN A 189 -8.63 4.28 19.98
CA ASN A 189 -9.30 3.31 19.10
C ASN A 189 -10.77 3.75 18.81
N PRO A 190 -11.11 4.12 17.56
CA PRO A 190 -12.44 4.61 17.21
C PRO A 190 -13.53 3.53 17.24
N THR A 191 -13.14 2.25 17.31
CA THR A 191 -14.10 1.13 17.47
C THR A 191 -14.51 0.91 18.93
N ILE A 192 -13.79 1.52 19.88
CA ILE A 192 -14.04 1.41 21.32
C ILE A 192 -14.56 2.74 21.88
N TYR A 193 -14.09 3.87 21.34
CA TYR A 193 -14.39 5.20 21.85
C TYR A 193 -15.05 6.06 20.76
N ASP A 194 -16.32 6.41 20.96
CA ASP A 194 -17.10 7.23 20.01
C ASP A 194 -16.58 8.67 19.89
N ASP A 195 -15.81 9.15 20.88
CA ASP A 195 -15.20 10.47 20.90
C ASP A 195 -13.73 10.48 20.41
N ALA A 196 -13.30 9.41 19.74
CA ALA A 196 -11.99 9.35 19.08
C ALA A 196 -11.86 10.43 17.99
N LYS A 197 -10.73 11.11 17.97
CA LYS A 197 -10.42 12.19 17.04
C LYS A 197 -9.29 11.79 16.13
N ILE A 198 -9.48 12.05 14.84
CA ILE A 198 -8.44 11.84 13.83
C ILE A 198 -7.35 12.92 13.98
N PHE A 199 -6.09 12.52 13.86
CA PHE A 199 -5.00 13.45 13.65
C PHE A 199 -4.99 13.86 12.17
N ASN A 200 -5.15 15.16 11.90
CA ASN A 200 -5.07 15.65 10.53
C ASN A 200 -3.63 15.60 10.00
N GLU A 201 -2.66 15.83 10.89
CA GLU A 201 -1.24 15.89 10.58
C GLU A 201 -0.40 15.23 11.69
N ILE A 202 0.70 14.61 11.28
CA ILE A 202 1.74 14.05 12.14
C ILE A 202 3.10 14.49 11.60
N HIS A 203 3.92 15.10 12.46
CA HIS A 203 5.23 15.61 12.07
C HIS A 203 6.40 14.79 12.58
N GLU A 204 6.15 13.93 13.56
CA GLU A 204 7.16 13.10 14.19
C GLU A 204 6.49 11.82 14.68
N ILE A 205 7.18 10.68 14.56
CA ILE A 205 6.74 9.41 15.13
C ILE A 205 7.33 9.27 16.53
N THR A 206 6.63 9.78 17.53
CA THR A 206 7.07 9.73 18.94
C THR A 206 6.82 8.36 19.57
N ASP A 207 7.47 8.09 20.71
CA ASP A 207 7.25 6.84 21.45
C ASP A 207 5.82 6.73 22.00
N GLU A 208 5.18 7.86 22.33
CA GLU A 208 3.76 7.89 22.71
C GLU A 208 2.88 7.40 21.56
N LEU A 209 3.11 7.87 20.32
CA LEU A 209 2.35 7.41 19.15
C LEU A 209 2.57 5.91 18.91
N ARG A 210 3.80 5.42 19.07
CA ARG A 210 4.11 3.98 18.96
C ARG A 210 3.38 3.17 20.05
N GLN A 211 3.34 3.67 21.27
CA GLN A 211 2.65 3.02 22.38
C GLN A 211 1.13 3.00 22.17
N MET A 212 0.55 4.10 21.68
CA MET A 212 -0.87 4.20 21.32
C MET A 212 -1.23 3.19 20.23
N ALA A 213 -0.38 3.03 19.21
CA ALA A 213 -0.57 2.05 18.15
C ALA A 213 -0.45 0.58 18.64
N GLY A 214 0.31 0.33 19.72
CA GLY A 214 0.52 -0.99 20.32
C GLY A 214 -0.48 -1.38 21.42
N GLY A 215 -1.43 -0.52 21.77
CA GLY A 215 -2.38 -0.73 22.87
C GLY A 215 -3.33 -1.92 22.68
N ALA A 216 -3.74 -2.53 23.80
CA ALA A 216 -4.49 -3.79 23.88
C ALA A 216 -5.76 -3.84 23.01
N GLY A 217 -5.74 -4.68 21.96
CA GLY A 217 -6.91 -4.95 21.12
C GLY A 217 -6.61 -5.62 19.77
N SER A 218 -5.38 -5.53 19.25
CA SER A 218 -5.02 -6.04 17.92
C SER A 218 -4.77 -7.56 17.86
N ARG A 219 -5.53 -8.38 18.60
CA ARG A 219 -5.29 -9.83 18.71
C ARG A 219 -5.50 -10.61 17.39
N PHE A 220 -5.93 -9.95 16.31
CA PHE A 220 -6.21 -10.57 15.01
C PHE A 220 -5.77 -9.77 13.75
N GLY A 221 -4.85 -8.80 13.85
CA GLY A 221 -4.35 -8.05 12.69
C GLY A 221 -2.87 -8.29 12.42
N THR A 222 -2.51 -8.74 11.21
CA THR A 222 -1.13 -9.04 10.77
C THR A 222 -0.19 -7.82 10.62
N GLY A 223 -0.66 -6.61 10.96
CA GLY A 223 0.08 -5.36 10.71
C GLY A 223 -0.84 -4.16 10.88
N GLY A 224 -1.28 -3.88 12.11
CA GLY A 224 -2.28 -2.84 12.40
C GLY A 224 -1.78 -1.41 12.22
N MET A 225 -1.93 -0.58 13.26
CA MET A 225 -1.39 0.80 13.22
C MET A 225 0.14 0.82 13.33
N THR A 226 0.74 -0.16 14.02
CA THR A 226 2.19 -0.24 14.22
C THR A 226 2.98 -0.35 12.91
N SER A 227 2.50 -1.12 11.92
CA SER A 227 3.15 -1.22 10.61
C SER A 227 3.07 0.08 9.82
N LYS A 228 1.96 0.82 9.94
CA LYS A 228 1.73 2.11 9.28
C LYS A 228 2.64 3.19 9.85
N LEU A 229 2.81 3.23 11.16
CA LEU A 229 3.80 4.11 11.81
C LEU A 229 5.24 3.72 11.43
N ALA A 230 5.54 2.43 11.30
CA ALA A 230 6.85 1.99 10.83
C ALA A 230 7.11 2.41 9.36
N ALA A 231 6.09 2.33 8.50
CA ALA A 231 6.16 2.83 7.13
C ALA A 231 6.36 4.35 7.09
N ALA A 232 5.62 5.10 7.92
CA ALA A 232 5.79 6.56 8.06
C ALA A 232 7.21 6.93 8.52
N GLN A 233 7.77 6.18 9.47
CA GLN A 233 9.15 6.38 9.95
C GLN A 233 10.18 6.21 8.81
N ILE A 234 10.03 5.18 7.97
CA ILE A 234 10.90 4.98 6.81
C ILE A 234 10.83 6.19 5.88
N LEU A 235 9.62 6.72 5.60
CA LEU A 235 9.45 7.86 4.71
C LEU A 235 10.08 9.14 5.31
N PHE A 236 9.91 9.36 6.61
CA PHE A 236 10.52 10.48 7.34
C PHE A 236 12.05 10.47 7.25
N GLU A 237 12.68 9.31 7.33
CA GLU A 237 14.13 9.16 7.18
C GLU A 237 14.64 9.45 5.76
N ASN A 238 13.74 9.61 4.78
CA ASN A 238 14.06 9.85 3.38
C ASN A 238 13.43 11.15 2.85
N ASP A 239 12.97 12.05 3.73
CA ASP A 239 12.29 13.31 3.39
C ASP A 239 11.04 13.13 2.50
N GLN A 240 10.33 12.02 2.69
CA GLN A 240 9.13 11.65 1.94
C GLN A 240 7.86 11.76 2.79
N GLU A 241 6.74 11.94 2.12
CA GLU A 241 5.45 12.21 2.76
C GLU A 241 4.47 11.04 2.59
N MET A 242 3.51 10.93 3.51
CA MET A 242 2.48 9.89 3.46
C MET A 242 1.10 10.45 3.78
N VAL A 243 0.06 9.94 3.13
CA VAL A 243 -1.33 10.10 3.55
C VAL A 243 -1.93 8.73 3.88
N LEU A 244 -2.42 8.56 5.09
CA LEU A 244 -3.20 7.40 5.52
C LEU A 244 -4.70 7.74 5.45
N THR A 245 -5.46 6.96 4.68
CA THR A 245 -6.90 7.16 4.52
C THR A 245 -7.62 5.83 4.32
N ASN A 246 -8.95 5.87 4.35
CA ASN A 246 -9.79 4.70 4.17
C ASN A 246 -9.83 4.26 2.68
N GLY A 247 -9.70 2.97 2.43
CA GLY A 247 -9.77 2.35 1.11
C GLY A 247 -11.18 2.27 0.53
N GLU A 248 -12.22 2.70 1.26
CA GLU A 248 -13.54 3.00 0.70
C GLU A 248 -13.55 4.36 -0.03
N ARG A 249 -12.52 5.20 0.17
CA ARG A 249 -12.41 6.55 -0.38
C ARG A 249 -11.46 6.63 -1.57
N ILE A 250 -11.43 5.61 -2.44
CA ILE A 250 -10.47 5.53 -3.57
C ILE A 250 -10.60 6.75 -4.50
N ARG A 251 -11.82 7.18 -4.84
CA ARG A 251 -12.05 8.43 -5.61
C ARG A 251 -11.48 9.69 -4.96
N GLU A 252 -11.29 9.71 -3.64
CA GLU A 252 -10.75 10.87 -2.93
C GLU A 252 -9.23 11.02 -3.09
N ILE A 253 -8.52 10.06 -3.67
CA ILE A 253 -7.10 10.20 -4.02
C ILE A 253 -6.87 11.47 -4.86
N GLN A 254 -7.77 11.78 -5.79
CA GLN A 254 -7.66 13.01 -6.60
C GLN A 254 -7.72 14.26 -5.72
N GLN A 255 -8.61 14.27 -4.73
CA GLN A 255 -8.74 15.38 -3.78
C GLN A 255 -7.53 15.48 -2.84
N ILE A 256 -6.93 14.35 -2.45
CA ILE A 256 -5.69 14.33 -1.67
C ILE A 256 -4.57 15.03 -2.44
N ILE A 257 -4.39 14.70 -3.72
CA ILE A 257 -3.36 15.28 -4.60
C ILE A 257 -3.62 16.78 -4.84
N GLU A 258 -4.88 17.21 -4.81
CA GLU A 258 -5.28 18.63 -4.80
C GLU A 258 -5.08 19.33 -3.44
N GLY A 259 -4.48 18.64 -2.46
CA GLY A 259 -4.15 19.21 -1.15
C GLY A 259 -5.31 19.27 -0.16
N ARG A 260 -6.43 18.55 -0.40
CA ARG A 260 -7.53 18.50 0.57
C ARG A 260 -7.14 17.70 1.81
N GLU A 261 -7.69 18.12 2.95
CA GLU A 261 -7.46 17.49 4.26
C GLU A 261 -8.31 16.22 4.42
N ILE A 262 -7.81 15.12 3.84
CA ILE A 262 -8.43 13.80 3.89
C ILE A 262 -7.47 12.83 4.58
N GLY A 263 -7.97 12.13 5.60
CA GLY A 263 -7.18 11.24 6.43
C GLY A 263 -6.05 11.94 7.20
N THR A 264 -5.04 11.19 7.61
CA THR A 264 -3.87 11.71 8.32
C THR A 264 -2.70 11.92 7.38
N TYR A 265 -2.12 13.12 7.40
CA TYR A 265 -0.93 13.46 6.61
C TYR A 265 0.33 13.42 7.48
N PHE A 266 1.31 12.63 7.06
CA PHE A 266 2.60 12.48 7.72
C PHE A 266 3.63 13.23 6.91
N HIS A 267 4.22 14.28 7.49
CA HIS A 267 5.30 15.05 6.87
C HIS A 267 6.16 15.74 7.94
N GLN A 268 7.47 15.86 7.71
CA GLN A 268 8.33 16.60 8.64
C GLN A 268 8.12 18.12 8.52
N LYS A 269 8.30 18.84 9.63
CA LYS A 269 8.39 20.30 9.63
C LYS A 269 9.82 20.71 9.32
N PHE A 270 10.02 21.39 8.19
CA PHE A 270 11.26 22.07 7.85
C PHE A 270 11.28 23.50 8.40
#